data_AF-A0A9E0IGR9-F1
#
_entry.id   AF-A0A9E0IGR9-F1
#
_cell.length_a   1.000
_cell.length_b   1.000
_cell.length_c   1.000
_cell.angle_alpha   90.00
_cell.angle_beta   90.00
_cell.angle_gamma   90.00
#
_symmetry.space_group_name_H-M   'P 1'
#
loop_
_entity.id
_entity.type
_entity.pdbx_description
1 polymer ?
#
loop_
_entity_poly.entity_id
_entity_poly.type
_entity_poly.pdbx_seq_one_letter_code
_entity_poly.pdbx_strand_id
1 'polypeptide(L)'
;MCTSRLRSWPARLALLIAALAGPGCGPSLSTSTETERDEIGAAVPVTLEVPEPRAGEPRPLTVRVWAAPEVRARTGWRERIVDEVDYASQFLAQLVGIQLEVTEIKDWDRRGDLGGARAELAATDPGAGAAWVIGVVDGPDKPTAAQVALGESALLGKHVVVRAWGDAVETEVLAARVAGVKPAARGEVLGAHRRHKQAVVLLHHLLRSLGAITETDPAWLMATAYAPSQAGLSDRNRAVVQLGADARVRSADAAGAELASAMLGSIEASAWGGWVERDHDDVVIQLRAIIDAARAGKAASDVPTEIYDQFQRAQALARGGKLAEAAAELEPLLAAYPAQASLRLLDCELALRAAPADAALPDTALQRCRRVTALAGGDARPHLLLAGALAAHQDKAGALAELAAAEPKVVASADPPRGWAALADAYAQLGALSLAERAAINTGRADHPIALTARTQRVRYGVTPGAVAPADEGELVAAVRGALELIYKDKLAEAAKAIAAARKRWPKAAGPGGALCDLELRKNRIAQAKAECERALAIYPDASWPRYLLGIIALRGVTGGAKLDPGLAHLRGAIASDPDLGQAWRALGKALARGQRDAELAQLRIDYQARFGQALE
;
A
#
# COMPACT_ATOMS: atom_id res chain seq x y z
N MET A 1 -65.82 20.64 -15.59
CA MET A 1 -64.84 21.70 -15.30
C MET A 1 -63.45 21.07 -15.41
N CYS A 2 -62.79 21.11 -16.58
CA CYS A 2 -61.87 22.16 -17.06
C CYS A 2 -60.68 22.35 -16.09
N THR A 3 -59.38 22.25 -16.41
CA THR A 3 -58.56 22.23 -17.66
C THR A 3 -57.14 21.78 -17.24
N SER A 4 -56.55 20.69 -17.76
CA SER A 4 -55.55 20.62 -18.87
C SER A 4 -54.36 21.61 -18.86
N ARG A 5 -53.13 21.06 -18.81
CA ARG A 5 -51.95 21.47 -19.64
C ARG A 5 -50.90 20.35 -19.63
N LEU A 6 -51.10 19.37 -20.51
CA LEU A 6 -50.05 18.51 -21.07
C LEU A 6 -49.38 19.29 -22.20
N ARG A 7 -48.04 19.42 -22.17
CA ARG A 7 -47.27 19.86 -23.34
C ARG A 7 -46.68 18.63 -24.02
N SER A 8 -47.25 18.36 -25.19
CA SER A 8 -46.84 17.38 -26.20
C SER A 8 -45.38 17.57 -26.65
N TRP A 9 -44.61 16.48 -26.69
CA TRP A 9 -43.40 16.36 -27.51
C TRP A 9 -43.73 15.51 -28.75
N PRO A 10 -43.38 15.96 -29.97
CA PRO A 10 -43.70 15.20 -31.16
C PRO A 10 -42.69 14.09 -31.40
N ALA A 11 -43.22 12.95 -31.80
CA ALA A 11 -42.49 11.81 -32.30
C ALA A 11 -41.99 12.05 -33.74
N ARG A 12 -40.90 11.36 -34.07
CA ARG A 12 -40.41 10.98 -35.41
C ARG A 12 -39.74 12.09 -36.25
N LEU A 13 -38.43 11.96 -36.40
CA LEU A 13 -37.79 12.12 -37.71
C LEU A 13 -36.61 11.15 -37.81
N ALA A 14 -36.78 10.08 -38.59
CA ALA A 14 -35.69 9.28 -39.08
C ALA A 14 -34.96 10.11 -40.15
N LEU A 15 -33.70 10.46 -39.91
CA LEU A 15 -32.88 11.15 -40.91
C LEU A 15 -32.27 10.11 -41.86
N LEU A 16 -32.91 9.99 -43.02
CA LEU A 16 -32.31 9.48 -44.24
C LEU A 16 -31.15 10.41 -44.65
N ILE A 17 -29.94 9.87 -44.71
CA ILE A 17 -28.80 10.53 -45.38
C ILE A 17 -29.06 10.43 -46.89
N ALA A 18 -29.74 11.43 -47.44
CA ALA A 18 -29.85 11.66 -48.86
C ALA A 18 -28.73 12.61 -49.29
N ALA A 19 -27.87 12.14 -50.20
CA ALA A 19 -26.91 12.96 -50.91
C ALA A 19 -27.66 14.05 -51.70
N LEU A 20 -27.55 15.30 -51.26
CA LEU A 20 -28.00 16.47 -52.02
C LEU A 20 -26.85 17.47 -52.12
N ALA A 21 -26.27 17.49 -53.32
CA ALA A 21 -25.47 18.57 -53.82
C ALA A 21 -26.32 19.86 -53.86
N GLY A 22 -25.84 20.91 -53.20
CA GLY A 22 -26.35 22.28 -53.29
C GLY A 22 -25.20 23.23 -53.66
N PRO A 23 -25.40 24.19 -54.59
CA PRO A 23 -24.32 24.88 -55.27
C PRO A 23 -23.84 26.10 -54.47
N GLY A 24 -22.79 25.91 -53.67
CA GLY A 24 -21.97 27.00 -53.17
C GLY A 24 -20.80 27.22 -54.12
N CYS A 25 -20.60 28.46 -54.58
CA CYS A 25 -19.51 28.85 -55.49
C CYS A 25 -18.12 28.58 -54.87
N GLY A 26 -17.60 27.36 -55.05
CA GLY A 26 -16.18 27.05 -55.13
C GLY A 26 -15.83 26.74 -56.59
N PRO A 27 -14.58 26.92 -57.03
CA PRO A 27 -14.21 26.64 -58.41
C PRO A 27 -14.54 25.19 -58.74
N SER A 28 -15.35 25.01 -59.78
CA SER A 28 -15.69 23.73 -60.39
C SER A 28 -14.41 22.94 -60.68
N LEU A 29 -14.15 21.87 -59.92
CA LEU A 29 -13.27 20.79 -60.35
C LEU A 29 -14.06 19.93 -61.32
N SER A 30 -14.11 20.42 -62.56
CA SER A 30 -14.59 19.69 -63.73
C SER A 30 -13.72 18.45 -63.97
N THR A 31 -14.38 17.30 -64.13
CA THR A 31 -13.92 16.13 -64.91
C THR A 31 -12.52 15.61 -64.58
N SER A 32 -12.32 15.11 -63.36
CA SER A 32 -11.22 14.16 -63.10
C SER A 32 -11.54 12.82 -63.78
N THR A 33 -10.64 12.26 -64.57
CA THR A 33 -10.79 10.90 -65.12
C THR A 33 -10.79 9.87 -63.98
N GLU A 34 -11.37 8.69 -64.20
CA GLU A 34 -11.36 7.60 -63.20
C GLU A 34 -9.92 7.27 -62.75
N THR A 35 -8.99 7.24 -63.69
CA THR A 35 -7.53 7.10 -63.44
C THR A 35 -6.96 8.18 -62.53
N GLU A 36 -7.41 9.44 -62.65
CA GLU A 36 -6.94 10.54 -61.80
C GLU A 36 -7.47 10.43 -60.37
N ARG A 37 -8.68 9.90 -60.19
CA ARG A 37 -9.22 9.60 -58.86
C ARG A 37 -8.49 8.44 -58.21
N ASP A 38 -8.15 7.41 -58.99
CA ASP A 38 -7.38 6.25 -58.51
C ASP A 38 -5.95 6.65 -58.11
N GLU A 39 -5.30 7.52 -58.90
CA GLU A 39 -3.96 8.05 -58.60
C GLU A 39 -3.94 8.93 -57.34
N ILE A 40 -4.94 9.80 -57.15
CA ILE A 40 -5.09 10.61 -55.94
C ILE A 40 -5.43 9.72 -54.74
N GLY A 41 -6.34 8.76 -54.92
CA GLY A 41 -6.77 7.80 -53.89
C GLY A 41 -5.61 6.95 -53.37
N ALA A 42 -4.71 6.51 -54.26
CA ALA A 42 -3.51 5.78 -53.88
C ALA A 42 -2.44 6.65 -53.19
N ALA A 43 -2.50 7.98 -53.38
CA ALA A 43 -1.53 8.92 -52.83
C ALA A 43 -1.95 9.50 -51.46
N VAL A 44 -3.23 9.46 -51.10
CA VAL A 44 -3.71 9.90 -49.77
C VAL A 44 -3.50 8.81 -48.71
N PRO A 45 -3.31 9.18 -47.42
CA PRO A 45 -3.30 8.22 -46.34
C PRO A 45 -4.64 7.50 -46.19
N VAL A 46 -4.63 6.34 -45.53
CA VAL A 46 -5.86 5.62 -45.18
C VAL A 46 -6.70 6.47 -44.22
N THR A 47 -8.00 6.22 -44.20
CA THR A 47 -8.89 6.85 -43.22
C THR A 47 -8.77 6.10 -41.89
N LEU A 48 -8.86 6.83 -40.78
CA LEU A 48 -8.94 6.21 -39.46
C LEU A 48 -10.30 5.53 -39.29
N GLU A 49 -10.28 4.25 -38.95
CA GLU A 49 -11.46 3.39 -38.89
C GLU A 49 -11.55 2.65 -37.56
N VAL A 50 -12.79 2.50 -37.08
CA VAL A 50 -13.12 1.70 -35.88
C VAL A 50 -14.08 0.61 -36.34
N PRO A 51 -13.59 -0.63 -36.61
CA PRO A 51 -14.42 -1.71 -37.16
C PRO A 51 -15.66 -2.02 -36.31
N GLU A 52 -15.50 -1.93 -34.98
CA GLU A 52 -16.56 -2.10 -34.01
C GLU A 52 -16.68 -0.83 -33.14
N PRO A 53 -17.57 0.12 -33.50
CA PRO A 53 -17.80 1.32 -32.70
C PRO A 53 -18.44 0.98 -31.36
N ARG A 54 -18.00 1.66 -30.29
CA ARG A 54 -18.59 1.53 -28.96
C ARG A 54 -20.03 2.06 -28.97
N ALA A 55 -20.95 1.27 -28.42
CA ALA A 55 -22.33 1.69 -28.23
C ALA A 55 -22.46 2.67 -27.06
N GLY A 56 -23.36 3.66 -27.21
CA GLY A 56 -23.67 4.66 -26.19
C GLY A 56 -23.19 6.07 -26.55
N GLU A 57 -23.58 7.06 -25.74
CA GLU A 57 -23.15 8.46 -25.93
C GLU A 57 -21.70 8.65 -25.43
N PRO A 58 -20.81 9.24 -26.25
CA PRO A 58 -19.47 9.60 -25.82
C PRO A 58 -19.47 10.51 -24.59
N ARG A 59 -18.52 10.31 -23.68
CA ARG A 59 -18.36 11.12 -22.48
C ARG A 59 -17.38 12.26 -22.75
N PRO A 60 -17.78 13.53 -22.52
CA PRO A 60 -16.87 14.65 -22.66
C PRO A 60 -15.82 14.63 -21.55
N LEU A 61 -14.56 14.79 -21.93
CA LEU A 61 -13.39 14.87 -21.06
C LEU A 61 -12.60 16.14 -21.37
N THR A 62 -12.27 16.89 -20.33
CA THR A 62 -11.59 18.17 -20.44
C THR A 62 -10.12 18.00 -20.78
N VAL A 63 -9.66 18.78 -21.76
CA VAL A 63 -8.27 18.84 -22.20
C VAL A 63 -7.76 20.26 -22.07
N ARG A 64 -6.54 20.40 -21.56
CA ARG A 64 -5.79 21.66 -21.59
C ARG A 64 -4.58 21.52 -22.49
N VAL A 65 -4.34 22.51 -23.34
CA VAL A 65 -3.23 22.48 -24.32
C VAL A 65 -2.20 23.55 -24.00
N TRP A 66 -0.92 23.22 -24.14
CA TRP A 66 0.22 24.11 -23.94
C TRP A 66 1.05 24.16 -25.23
N ALA A 67 1.27 25.33 -25.80
CA ALA A 67 1.96 25.49 -27.08
C ALA A 67 3.30 26.24 -26.93
N ALA A 68 4.38 25.62 -27.41
CA ALA A 68 5.72 26.21 -27.42
C ALA A 68 5.82 27.45 -28.33
N PRO A 69 6.79 28.37 -28.12
CA PRO A 69 6.89 29.61 -28.87
C PRO A 69 6.99 29.41 -30.39
N GLU A 70 7.69 28.38 -30.84
CA GLU A 70 7.90 28.06 -32.26
C GLU A 70 6.60 27.58 -32.93
N VAL A 71 5.73 26.88 -32.20
CA VAL A 71 4.39 26.50 -32.67
C VAL A 71 3.51 27.75 -32.79
N ARG A 72 3.57 28.62 -31.78
CA ARG A 72 2.79 29.87 -31.73
C ARG A 72 3.20 30.89 -32.79
N ALA A 73 4.43 30.78 -33.32
CA ALA A 73 4.93 31.63 -34.41
C ALA A 73 4.26 31.34 -35.77
N ARG A 74 3.53 30.22 -35.90
CA ARG A 74 2.95 29.79 -37.18
C ARG A 74 1.54 30.36 -37.39
N THR A 75 1.17 30.70 -38.62
CA THR A 75 -0.15 31.25 -38.95
C THR A 75 -1.28 30.27 -38.63
N GLY A 76 -2.33 30.70 -37.94
CA GLY A 76 -3.50 29.86 -37.61
C GLY A 76 -3.17 28.63 -36.74
N TRP A 77 -2.19 28.75 -35.84
CA TRP A 77 -1.73 27.62 -35.02
C TRP A 77 -2.80 27.14 -34.02
N ARG A 78 -3.63 28.05 -33.50
CA ARG A 78 -4.68 27.69 -32.51
C ARG A 78 -5.75 26.85 -33.15
N GLU A 79 -6.28 27.30 -34.28
CA GLU A 79 -7.29 26.60 -35.07
C GLU A 79 -6.79 25.21 -35.47
N ARG A 80 -5.54 25.11 -35.92
CA ARG A 80 -4.92 23.83 -36.28
C ARG A 80 -4.81 22.85 -35.11
N ILE A 81 -4.46 23.31 -33.91
CA ILE A 81 -4.41 22.46 -32.72
C ILE A 81 -5.82 21.97 -32.35
N VAL A 82 -6.82 22.85 -32.40
CA VAL A 82 -8.22 22.48 -32.11
C VAL A 82 -8.70 21.44 -33.13
N ASP A 83 -8.49 21.68 -34.42
CA ASP A 83 -8.85 20.74 -35.49
C ASP A 83 -8.18 19.37 -35.31
N GLU A 84 -6.92 19.34 -34.88
CA GLU A 84 -6.16 18.11 -34.61
C GLU A 84 -6.76 17.33 -33.42
N VAL A 85 -7.05 18.02 -32.32
CA VAL A 85 -7.67 17.41 -31.13
C VAL A 85 -9.09 16.94 -31.46
N ASP A 86 -9.87 17.71 -32.20
CA ASP A 86 -11.24 17.36 -32.60
C ASP A 86 -11.25 16.14 -33.53
N TYR A 87 -10.31 16.04 -34.46
CA TYR A 87 -10.21 14.87 -35.34
C TYR A 87 -9.81 13.60 -34.55
N ALA A 88 -8.87 13.71 -33.59
CA ALA A 88 -8.56 12.60 -32.68
C ALA A 88 -9.74 12.25 -31.75
N SER A 89 -10.49 13.26 -31.30
CA SER A 89 -11.69 13.14 -30.47
C SER A 89 -12.78 12.31 -31.15
N GLN A 90 -13.02 12.53 -32.45
CA GLN A 90 -13.98 11.74 -33.23
C GLN A 90 -13.62 10.25 -33.26
N PHE A 91 -12.33 9.93 -33.42
CA PHE A 91 -11.87 8.54 -33.39
C PHE A 91 -12.02 7.92 -31.99
N LEU A 92 -11.61 8.62 -30.93
CA LEU A 92 -11.75 8.14 -29.56
C LEU A 92 -13.22 7.97 -29.12
N ALA A 93 -14.11 8.81 -29.64
CA ALA A 93 -15.53 8.72 -29.38
C ALA A 93 -16.10 7.39 -29.90
N GLN A 94 -15.70 6.99 -31.11
CA GLN A 94 -16.10 5.70 -31.67
C GLN A 94 -15.35 4.53 -31.04
N LEU A 95 -14.06 4.69 -30.73
CA LEU A 95 -13.22 3.61 -30.22
C LEU A 95 -13.57 3.23 -28.77
N VAL A 96 -13.59 4.23 -27.87
CA VAL A 96 -13.72 4.03 -26.42
C VAL A 96 -14.76 4.95 -25.77
N GLY A 97 -15.60 5.65 -26.55
CA GLY A 97 -16.66 6.50 -26.00
C GLY A 97 -16.14 7.72 -25.25
N ILE A 98 -14.98 8.26 -25.63
CA ILE A 98 -14.41 9.49 -25.06
C ILE A 98 -14.48 10.61 -26.10
N GLN A 99 -15.02 11.76 -25.71
CA GLN A 99 -14.98 12.98 -26.48
C GLN A 99 -14.06 13.98 -25.77
N LEU A 100 -13.01 14.44 -26.45
CA LEU A 100 -12.12 15.47 -25.93
C LEU A 100 -12.72 16.85 -26.11
N GLU A 101 -12.64 17.68 -25.08
CA GLU A 101 -13.06 19.08 -25.11
C GLU A 101 -11.88 19.98 -24.71
N VAL A 102 -11.37 20.76 -25.66
CA VAL A 102 -10.31 21.75 -25.39
C VAL A 102 -10.90 22.90 -24.59
N THR A 103 -10.56 22.96 -23.31
CA THR A 103 -11.08 23.98 -22.37
C THR A 103 -10.19 25.21 -22.32
N GLU A 104 -8.87 25.03 -22.43
CA GLU A 104 -7.89 26.10 -22.36
C GLU A 104 -6.70 25.80 -23.30
N ILE A 105 -6.19 26.84 -23.95
CA ILE A 105 -4.92 26.81 -24.69
C ILE A 105 -3.99 27.86 -24.08
N LYS A 106 -2.84 27.41 -23.58
CA LYS A 106 -1.86 28.19 -22.82
C LYS A 106 -0.55 28.32 -23.57
N ASP A 107 0.16 29.39 -23.26
CA ASP A 107 1.50 29.65 -23.75
C ASP A 107 2.51 28.85 -22.92
N TRP A 108 3.37 28.08 -23.57
CA TRP A 108 4.45 27.34 -22.92
C TRP A 108 5.78 27.95 -23.32
N ASP A 109 6.58 28.40 -22.36
CA ASP A 109 7.89 29.01 -22.62
C ASP A 109 9.03 27.98 -22.75
N ARG A 110 8.69 26.78 -23.25
CA ARG A 110 9.67 25.73 -23.55
C ARG A 110 10.35 25.97 -24.89
N ARG A 111 11.66 25.75 -24.93
CA ARG A 111 12.46 25.69 -26.16
C ARG A 111 13.33 24.43 -26.15
N GLY A 112 13.73 23.98 -27.33
CA GLY A 112 14.67 22.87 -27.48
C GLY A 112 13.99 21.54 -27.86
N ASP A 113 14.69 20.44 -27.61
CA ASP A 113 14.26 19.11 -28.06
C ASP A 113 13.09 18.52 -27.25
N LEU A 114 12.70 17.29 -27.57
CA LEU A 114 11.58 16.61 -26.91
C LEU A 114 11.97 16.07 -25.52
N GLY A 115 13.26 15.89 -25.25
CA GLY A 115 13.75 15.25 -24.03
C GLY A 115 13.30 15.98 -22.78
N GLY A 116 12.59 15.27 -21.90
CA GLY A 116 12.11 15.83 -20.64
C GLY A 116 10.94 16.80 -20.79
N ALA A 117 10.41 16.99 -22.00
CA ALA A 117 9.27 17.88 -22.25
C ALA A 117 8.05 17.50 -21.44
N ARG A 118 7.77 16.19 -21.33
CA ARG A 118 6.63 15.72 -20.55
C ARG A 118 6.78 16.01 -19.06
N ALA A 119 8.00 15.88 -18.52
CA ALA A 119 8.27 16.16 -17.11
C ALA A 119 8.15 17.66 -16.81
N GLU A 120 8.68 18.52 -17.69
CA GLU A 120 8.52 19.97 -17.57
C GLU A 120 7.05 20.40 -17.70
N LEU A 121 6.31 19.82 -18.65
CA LEU A 121 4.88 20.09 -18.80
C LEU A 121 4.11 19.69 -17.53
N ALA A 122 4.41 18.53 -16.96
CA ALA A 122 3.78 18.07 -15.72
C ALA A 122 4.08 18.97 -14.52
N ALA A 123 5.30 19.52 -14.45
CA ALA A 123 5.66 20.50 -13.43
C ALA A 123 4.97 21.85 -13.63
N THR A 124 4.78 22.27 -14.89
CA THR A 124 4.14 23.53 -15.26
C THR A 124 2.62 23.47 -15.05
N ASP A 125 2.01 22.33 -15.38
CA ASP A 125 0.59 22.09 -15.24
C ASP A 125 0.36 20.69 -14.66
N PRO A 126 0.10 20.55 -13.35
CA PRO A 126 -0.15 19.26 -12.72
C PRO A 126 -1.38 18.51 -13.27
N GLY A 127 -2.21 19.14 -14.09
CA GLY A 127 -3.39 18.50 -14.68
C GLY A 127 -4.58 18.40 -13.73
N ALA A 128 -4.64 19.21 -12.67
CA ALA A 128 -5.81 19.30 -11.81
C ALA A 128 -7.07 19.63 -12.63
N GLY A 129 -8.13 18.84 -12.47
CA GLY A 129 -9.40 19.01 -13.18
C GLY A 129 -9.38 18.74 -14.69
N ALA A 130 -8.24 18.35 -15.25
CA ALA A 130 -8.12 17.96 -16.66
C ALA A 130 -7.97 16.44 -16.79
N ALA A 131 -8.65 15.85 -17.78
CA ALA A 131 -8.41 14.46 -18.15
C ALA A 131 -7.04 14.31 -18.82
N TRP A 132 -6.64 15.28 -19.65
CA TRP A 132 -5.31 15.37 -20.23
C TRP A 132 -4.77 16.79 -20.28
N VAL A 133 -3.44 16.86 -20.18
CA VAL A 133 -2.67 18.06 -20.51
C VAL A 133 -1.79 17.71 -21.72
N ILE A 134 -1.99 18.42 -22.83
CA ILE A 134 -1.29 18.18 -24.09
C ILE A 134 -0.28 19.30 -24.31
N GLY A 135 1.00 18.96 -24.41
CA GLY A 135 2.05 19.87 -24.86
C GLY A 135 2.29 19.72 -26.35
N VAL A 136 2.32 20.83 -27.09
CA VAL A 136 2.66 20.87 -28.51
C VAL A 136 3.96 21.64 -28.67
N VAL A 137 5.00 20.94 -29.12
CA VAL A 137 6.34 21.50 -29.35
C VAL A 137 6.67 21.54 -30.84
N ASP A 138 7.79 22.17 -31.19
CA ASP A 138 8.18 22.30 -32.60
C ASP A 138 8.43 20.95 -33.29
N GLY A 139 8.26 20.97 -34.61
CA GLY A 139 8.52 19.82 -35.47
C GLY A 139 10.00 19.40 -35.42
N PRO A 140 10.32 18.16 -35.81
CA PRO A 140 11.69 17.71 -35.87
C PRO A 140 12.45 18.39 -37.02
N ASP A 141 13.72 18.73 -36.80
CA ASP A 141 14.59 19.34 -37.82
C ASP A 141 14.92 18.41 -38.99
N LYS A 142 14.61 17.11 -38.83
CA LYS A 142 14.79 16.07 -39.85
C LYS A 142 13.50 15.25 -39.95
N PRO A 143 13.14 14.75 -41.14
CA PRO A 143 11.97 13.90 -41.29
C PRO A 143 12.18 12.63 -40.45
N THR A 144 11.17 12.27 -39.66
CA THR A 144 11.19 11.04 -38.89
C THR A 144 9.82 10.40 -38.87
N ALA A 145 9.82 9.07 -38.91
CA ALA A 145 8.63 8.28 -38.67
C ALA A 145 8.61 7.71 -37.24
N ALA A 146 9.73 7.71 -36.52
CA ALA A 146 9.80 7.05 -35.21
C ALA A 146 8.89 7.77 -34.20
N GLN A 147 7.90 7.06 -33.64
CA GLN A 147 6.92 7.64 -32.71
C GLN A 147 7.59 8.24 -31.47
N VAL A 148 8.63 7.58 -30.96
CA VAL A 148 9.43 8.06 -29.82
C VAL A 148 10.14 9.41 -30.09
N ALA A 149 10.36 9.76 -31.35
CA ALA A 149 10.92 11.06 -31.73
C ALA A 149 9.83 12.13 -31.97
N LEU A 150 8.58 11.71 -32.12
CA LEU A 150 7.42 12.54 -32.45
C LEU A 150 6.56 12.88 -31.23
N GLY A 151 6.71 12.17 -30.11
CA GLY A 151 6.07 12.53 -28.85
C GLY A 151 6.52 11.72 -27.64
N GLU A 152 6.02 12.11 -26.47
CA GLU A 152 6.28 11.49 -25.18
C GLU A 152 4.98 11.33 -24.37
N SER A 153 4.82 10.17 -23.75
CA SER A 153 3.70 9.85 -22.85
C SER A 153 4.15 8.83 -21.80
N ALA A 154 3.55 8.87 -20.61
CA ALA A 154 3.76 7.85 -19.58
C ALA A 154 2.58 6.88 -19.53
N LEU A 155 2.85 5.62 -19.17
CA LEU A 155 1.82 4.62 -18.90
C LEU A 155 0.88 5.16 -17.81
N LEU A 156 -0.43 5.16 -18.08
CA LEU A 156 -1.47 5.70 -17.18
C LEU A 156 -1.32 7.19 -16.82
N GLY A 157 -0.49 7.94 -17.54
CA GLY A 157 -0.24 9.36 -17.30
C GLY A 157 -1.34 10.29 -17.84
N LYS A 158 -1.35 11.54 -17.35
CA LYS A 158 -2.21 12.63 -17.84
C LYS A 158 -1.53 13.54 -18.86
N HIS A 159 -0.21 13.52 -18.89
CA HIS A 159 0.59 14.44 -19.69
C HIS A 159 1.09 13.75 -20.94
N VAL A 160 0.74 14.34 -22.07
CA VAL A 160 1.18 13.91 -23.40
C VAL A 160 1.87 15.09 -24.07
N VAL A 161 3.04 14.86 -24.66
CA VAL A 161 3.71 15.87 -25.49
C VAL A 161 3.82 15.33 -26.90
N VAL A 162 3.46 16.15 -27.87
CA VAL A 162 3.59 15.82 -29.30
C VAL A 162 4.34 16.92 -30.03
N ARG A 163 5.07 16.54 -31.08
CA ARG A 163 5.68 17.48 -32.02
C ARG A 163 4.67 17.87 -33.09
N ALA A 164 4.62 19.17 -33.39
CA ALA A 164 3.91 19.67 -34.55
C ALA A 164 4.53 19.16 -35.86
N TRP A 165 3.79 19.26 -36.96
CA TRP A 165 4.31 18.93 -38.29
C TRP A 165 5.54 19.78 -38.66
N GLY A 166 6.60 19.18 -39.20
CA GLY A 166 7.78 19.90 -39.69
C GLY A 166 7.52 20.58 -41.04
N ASP A 167 6.88 21.76 -41.04
CA ASP A 167 6.29 22.39 -42.23
C ASP A 167 7.21 22.48 -43.47
N ALA A 168 8.51 22.78 -43.33
CA ALA A 168 9.43 22.81 -44.47
C ALA A 168 9.95 21.41 -44.84
N VAL A 169 10.53 20.72 -43.85
CA VAL A 169 11.32 19.49 -44.06
C VAL A 169 10.45 18.28 -44.43
N GLU A 170 9.29 18.11 -43.78
CA GLU A 170 8.37 16.99 -44.09
C GLU A 170 7.63 17.24 -45.40
N THR A 171 7.30 18.50 -45.71
CA THR A 171 6.60 18.86 -46.95
C THR A 171 7.49 18.64 -48.17
N GLU A 172 8.78 18.98 -48.09
CA GLU A 172 9.74 18.73 -49.18
C GLU A 172 9.87 17.23 -49.50
N VAL A 173 10.07 16.41 -48.46
CA VAL A 173 10.19 14.95 -48.62
C VAL A 173 8.91 14.33 -49.16
N LEU A 174 7.75 14.77 -48.67
CA LEU A 174 6.48 14.26 -49.15
C LEU A 174 6.16 14.74 -50.57
N ALA A 175 6.45 16.00 -50.90
CA ALA A 175 6.27 16.56 -52.24
C ALA A 175 7.08 15.78 -53.29
N ALA A 176 8.29 15.32 -52.94
CA ALA A 176 9.08 14.44 -53.78
C ALA A 176 8.41 13.07 -54.00
N ARG A 177 7.77 12.49 -52.98
CA ARG A 177 7.05 11.21 -53.07
C ARG A 177 5.78 11.30 -53.92
N VAL A 178 5.10 12.44 -53.91
CA VAL A 178 3.87 12.68 -54.67
C VAL A 178 4.10 13.45 -55.97
N ALA A 179 5.33 13.45 -56.49
CA ALA A 179 5.68 14.16 -57.72
C ALA A 179 4.86 13.69 -58.94
N GLY A 180 4.37 12.44 -58.94
CA GLY A 180 3.47 11.91 -59.97
C GLY A 180 2.04 12.49 -59.93
N VAL A 181 1.60 13.05 -58.79
CA VAL A 181 0.26 13.64 -58.65
C VAL A 181 0.22 15.00 -59.36
N LYS A 182 -0.89 15.34 -60.02
CA LYS A 182 -1.04 16.63 -60.71
C LYS A 182 -0.88 17.83 -59.76
N PRO A 183 -0.27 18.95 -60.18
CA PRO A 183 -0.03 20.11 -59.32
C PRO A 183 -1.26 20.63 -58.57
N ALA A 184 -2.44 20.59 -59.19
CA ALA A 184 -3.70 21.03 -58.59
C ALA A 184 -4.14 20.18 -57.39
N ALA A 185 -3.82 18.88 -57.37
CA ALA A 185 -4.20 17.93 -56.31
C ALA A 185 -3.08 17.73 -55.26
N ARG A 186 -1.83 18.12 -55.54
CA ARG A 186 -0.70 17.96 -54.61
C ARG A 186 -0.94 18.64 -53.27
N GLY A 187 -1.52 19.84 -53.26
CA GLY A 187 -1.82 20.57 -52.02
C GLY A 187 -2.80 19.83 -51.10
N GLU A 188 -3.80 19.17 -51.70
CA GLU A 188 -4.78 18.36 -50.98
C GLU A 188 -4.15 17.09 -50.38
N VAL A 189 -3.33 16.38 -51.18
CA VAL A 189 -2.61 15.19 -50.72
C VAL A 189 -1.64 15.52 -49.59
N LEU A 190 -0.85 16.59 -49.73
CA LEU A 190 0.05 17.07 -48.67
C LEU A 190 -0.73 17.43 -47.39
N GLY A 191 -1.88 18.12 -47.55
CA GLY A 191 -2.76 18.44 -46.44
C GLY A 191 -3.34 17.21 -45.75
N ALA A 192 -3.70 16.18 -46.50
CA ALA A 192 -4.22 14.91 -45.99
C ALA A 192 -3.16 14.15 -45.18
N HIS A 193 -1.93 14.01 -45.70
CA HIS A 193 -0.81 13.40 -44.97
C HIS A 193 -0.47 14.14 -43.69
N ARG A 194 -0.46 15.48 -43.72
CA ARG A 194 -0.21 16.28 -42.52
C ARG A 194 -1.25 16.00 -41.44
N ARG A 195 -2.55 16.11 -41.77
CA ARG A 195 -3.64 15.84 -40.83
C ARG A 195 -3.57 14.42 -40.28
N HIS A 196 -3.36 13.44 -41.15
CA HIS A 196 -3.25 12.04 -40.77
C HIS A 196 -2.06 11.80 -39.83
N LYS A 197 -0.85 12.26 -40.17
CA LYS A 197 0.33 12.07 -39.32
C LYS A 197 0.15 12.70 -37.94
N GLN A 198 -0.32 13.94 -37.89
CA GLN A 198 -0.57 14.63 -36.63
C GLN A 198 -1.58 13.88 -35.75
N ALA A 199 -2.71 13.48 -36.34
CA ALA A 199 -3.72 12.69 -35.65
C ALA A 199 -3.19 11.35 -35.13
N VAL A 200 -2.45 10.62 -35.96
CA VAL A 200 -1.87 9.32 -35.58
C VAL A 200 -0.85 9.47 -34.46
N VAL A 201 0.01 10.49 -34.50
CA VAL A 201 0.98 10.76 -33.42
C VAL A 201 0.24 11.11 -32.12
N LEU A 202 -0.74 12.00 -32.17
CA LEU A 202 -1.54 12.36 -31.00
C LEU A 202 -2.28 11.15 -30.42
N LEU A 203 -2.96 10.38 -31.26
CA LEU A 203 -3.67 9.17 -30.86
C LEU A 203 -2.72 8.13 -30.27
N HIS A 204 -1.55 7.89 -30.87
CA HIS A 204 -0.56 6.95 -30.36
C HIS A 204 -0.20 7.25 -28.90
N HIS A 205 0.09 8.52 -28.59
CA HIS A 205 0.48 8.92 -27.25
C HIS A 205 -0.69 9.00 -26.26
N LEU A 206 -1.88 9.40 -26.70
CA LEU A 206 -3.09 9.32 -25.88
C LEU A 206 -3.42 7.86 -25.53
N LEU A 207 -3.38 6.95 -26.50
CA LEU A 207 -3.63 5.52 -26.29
C LEU A 207 -2.58 4.88 -25.37
N ARG A 208 -1.30 5.23 -25.53
CA ARG A 208 -0.24 4.78 -24.61
C ARG A 208 -0.47 5.28 -23.18
N SER A 209 -0.98 6.50 -23.02
CA SER A 209 -1.38 7.03 -21.72
C SER A 209 -2.58 6.30 -21.10
N LEU A 210 -3.32 5.53 -21.89
CA LEU A 210 -4.43 4.67 -21.46
C LEU A 210 -4.03 3.20 -21.32
N GLY A 211 -2.77 2.84 -21.54
CA GLY A 211 -2.28 1.47 -21.35
C GLY A 211 -1.95 0.71 -22.64
N ALA A 212 -2.11 1.32 -23.82
CA ALA A 212 -1.76 0.65 -25.07
C ALA A 212 -0.26 0.30 -25.14
N ILE A 213 0.04 -0.87 -25.72
CA ILE A 213 1.39 -1.41 -25.92
C ILE A 213 1.74 -1.30 -27.41
N THR A 214 2.98 -0.97 -27.72
CA THR A 214 3.44 -0.85 -29.11
C THR A 214 3.36 -2.18 -29.86
N GLU A 215 3.07 -2.10 -31.16
CA GLU A 215 2.87 -3.24 -32.04
C GLU A 215 3.91 -3.30 -33.16
N THR A 216 4.09 -4.51 -33.69
CA THR A 216 5.04 -4.79 -34.78
C THR A 216 4.43 -4.55 -36.15
N ASP A 217 3.11 -4.64 -36.29
CA ASP A 217 2.41 -4.43 -37.56
C ASP A 217 2.24 -2.93 -37.85
N PRO A 218 2.79 -2.43 -38.97
CA PRO A 218 2.77 -1.01 -39.33
C PRO A 218 1.38 -0.47 -39.71
N ALA A 219 0.35 -1.31 -39.84
CA ALA A 219 -1.02 -0.87 -40.10
C ALA A 219 -1.77 -0.41 -38.82
N TRP A 220 -1.24 -0.70 -37.64
CA TRP A 220 -1.86 -0.28 -36.37
C TRP A 220 -1.32 1.04 -35.87
N LEU A 221 -2.18 1.83 -35.23
CA LEU A 221 -1.82 3.10 -34.58
C LEU A 221 -0.68 2.94 -33.56
N MET A 222 -0.56 1.76 -32.94
CA MET A 222 0.47 1.46 -31.96
C MET A 222 1.80 0.99 -32.56
N ALA A 223 1.97 1.03 -33.88
CA ALA A 223 3.27 0.75 -34.50
C ALA A 223 4.36 1.72 -34.02
N THR A 224 5.60 1.24 -33.93
CA THR A 224 6.76 2.05 -33.45
C THR A 224 7.16 3.18 -34.39
N ALA A 225 6.71 3.13 -35.65
CA ALA A 225 6.92 4.15 -36.65
C ALA A 225 5.62 4.51 -37.36
N TYR A 226 5.45 5.79 -37.66
CA TYR A 226 4.38 6.32 -38.47
C TYR A 226 4.40 5.73 -39.88
N ALA A 227 3.23 5.32 -40.37
CA ALA A 227 2.99 4.95 -41.75
C ALA A 227 1.65 5.51 -42.24
N PRO A 228 1.52 5.95 -43.51
CA PRO A 228 0.25 6.38 -44.08
C PRO A 228 -0.83 5.29 -44.14
N SER A 229 -0.46 4.03 -43.89
CA SER A 229 -1.36 2.87 -43.84
C SER A 229 -1.99 2.62 -42.47
N GLN A 230 -1.70 3.45 -41.45
CA GLN A 230 -2.22 3.26 -40.10
C GLN A 230 -3.70 3.64 -40.01
N ALA A 231 -4.58 2.67 -39.85
CA ALA A 231 -6.04 2.91 -39.87
C ALA A 231 -6.71 2.78 -38.50
N GLY A 232 -6.20 1.96 -37.59
CA GLY A 232 -6.95 1.65 -36.37
C GLY A 232 -6.15 1.01 -35.25
N LEU A 233 -6.86 0.36 -34.32
CA LEU A 233 -6.29 -0.30 -33.14
C LEU A 233 -6.64 -1.78 -33.17
N SER A 234 -5.68 -2.64 -32.84
CA SER A 234 -5.91 -4.06 -32.68
C SER A 234 -6.83 -4.38 -31.49
N ASP A 235 -7.52 -5.52 -31.55
CA ASP A 235 -8.46 -5.92 -30.49
C ASP A 235 -7.79 -6.06 -29.11
N ARG A 236 -6.55 -6.55 -29.07
CA ARG A 236 -5.74 -6.66 -27.84
C ARG A 236 -5.48 -5.31 -27.19
N ASN A 237 -5.07 -4.31 -27.98
CA ASN A 237 -4.85 -2.97 -27.45
C ASN A 237 -6.17 -2.29 -27.12
N ARG A 238 -7.23 -2.52 -27.91
CA ARG A 238 -8.57 -2.01 -27.62
C ARG A 238 -9.06 -2.45 -26.25
N ALA A 239 -8.90 -3.72 -25.89
CA ALA A 239 -9.31 -4.24 -24.58
C ALA A 239 -8.60 -3.53 -23.42
N VAL A 240 -7.27 -3.35 -23.51
CA VAL A 240 -6.49 -2.67 -22.47
C VAL A 240 -6.82 -1.17 -22.39
N VAL A 241 -6.90 -0.50 -23.54
CA VAL A 241 -7.25 0.93 -23.64
C VAL A 241 -8.65 1.18 -23.08
N GLN A 242 -9.60 0.28 -23.33
CA GLN A 242 -10.95 0.38 -22.81
C GLN A 242 -10.98 0.41 -21.27
N LEU A 243 -10.16 -0.40 -20.60
CA LEU A 243 -10.01 -0.35 -19.14
C LEU A 243 -9.46 1.00 -18.66
N GLY A 244 -8.44 1.52 -19.34
CA GLY A 244 -7.84 2.82 -19.03
C GLY A 244 -8.82 3.97 -19.24
N ALA A 245 -9.57 3.93 -20.34
CA ALA A 245 -10.60 4.90 -20.68
C ALA A 245 -11.72 4.94 -19.63
N ASP A 246 -12.27 3.78 -19.28
CA ASP A 246 -13.33 3.69 -18.27
C ASP A 246 -12.86 4.16 -16.89
N ALA A 247 -11.59 3.91 -16.53
CA ALA A 247 -10.99 4.43 -15.31
C ALA A 247 -10.87 5.96 -15.36
N ARG A 248 -10.37 6.53 -16.47
CA ARG A 248 -10.23 7.98 -16.67
C ARG A 248 -11.56 8.71 -16.59
N VAL A 249 -12.63 8.11 -17.13
CA VAL A 249 -14.00 8.64 -17.06
C VAL A 249 -14.53 8.66 -15.62
N ARG A 250 -14.22 7.65 -14.81
CA ARG A 250 -14.65 7.62 -13.39
C ARG A 250 -13.91 8.65 -12.55
N SER A 251 -12.61 8.78 -12.77
CA SER A 251 -11.78 9.80 -12.12
C SER A 251 -10.54 10.05 -12.97
N ALA A 252 -10.19 11.34 -13.15
CA ALA A 252 -8.97 11.71 -13.85
C ALA A 252 -7.72 11.07 -13.19
N ASP A 253 -7.76 10.82 -11.88
CA ASP A 253 -6.66 10.28 -11.06
C ASP A 253 -6.75 8.76 -10.80
N ALA A 254 -7.57 8.02 -11.54
CA ALA A 254 -7.87 6.60 -11.28
C ALA A 254 -6.71 5.59 -11.54
N ALA A 255 -5.47 6.05 -11.67
CA ALA A 255 -4.30 5.18 -11.84
C ALA A 255 -3.95 4.49 -10.51
N GLY A 256 -4.59 3.35 -10.25
CA GLY A 256 -4.42 2.57 -9.02
C GLY A 256 -4.22 1.08 -9.24
N ALA A 257 -3.92 0.34 -8.17
CA ALA A 257 -3.62 -1.09 -8.22
C ALA A 257 -4.75 -1.96 -8.78
N GLU A 258 -6.01 -1.55 -8.61
CA GLU A 258 -7.17 -2.23 -9.19
C GLU A 258 -7.12 -2.17 -10.73
N LEU A 259 -6.91 -0.97 -11.29
CA LEU A 259 -6.76 -0.78 -12.74
C LEU A 259 -5.55 -1.55 -13.27
N ALA A 260 -4.41 -1.47 -12.57
CA ALA A 260 -3.20 -2.17 -12.97
C ALA A 260 -3.40 -3.70 -12.97
N SER A 261 -4.13 -4.24 -12.00
CA SER A 261 -4.46 -5.67 -11.94
C SER A 261 -5.41 -6.08 -13.07
N ALA A 262 -6.43 -5.27 -13.38
CA ALA A 262 -7.36 -5.54 -14.47
C ALA A 262 -6.65 -5.51 -15.84
N MET A 263 -5.76 -4.53 -16.05
CA MET A 263 -4.96 -4.43 -17.27
C MET A 263 -4.00 -5.60 -17.41
N LEU A 264 -3.30 -5.97 -16.34
CA LEU A 264 -2.40 -7.13 -16.35
C LEU A 264 -3.17 -8.41 -16.70
N GLY A 265 -4.35 -8.61 -16.11
CA GLY A 265 -5.21 -9.75 -16.46
C GLY A 265 -5.67 -9.73 -17.93
N SER A 266 -5.99 -8.57 -18.50
CA SER A 266 -6.33 -8.42 -19.92
C SER A 266 -5.14 -8.71 -20.84
N ILE A 267 -3.93 -8.30 -20.44
CA ILE A 267 -2.68 -8.55 -21.16
C ILE A 267 -2.37 -10.05 -21.16
N GLU A 268 -2.44 -10.70 -19.99
CA GLU A 268 -2.16 -12.13 -19.82
C GLU A 268 -3.20 -13.03 -20.52
N ALA A 269 -4.45 -12.58 -20.64
CA ALA A 269 -5.51 -13.30 -21.36
C ALA A 269 -5.44 -13.15 -22.89
N SER A 270 -4.66 -12.18 -23.39
CA SER A 270 -4.52 -11.94 -24.82
C SER A 270 -3.58 -12.99 -25.44
N ALA A 271 -3.91 -13.48 -26.64
CA ALA A 271 -3.02 -14.39 -27.37
C ALA A 271 -1.66 -13.71 -27.64
N TRP A 272 -0.57 -14.37 -27.24
CA TRP A 272 0.79 -13.88 -27.44
C TRP A 272 1.11 -13.71 -28.94
N GLY A 273 1.62 -12.53 -29.31
CA GLY A 273 2.02 -12.17 -30.68
C GLY A 273 1.49 -10.79 -31.10
N GLY A 274 2.30 -10.02 -31.84
CA GLY A 274 1.93 -8.71 -32.40
C GLY A 274 2.37 -7.49 -31.60
N TRP A 275 2.63 -7.62 -30.31
CA TRP A 275 3.31 -6.56 -29.53
C TRP A 275 4.83 -6.59 -29.73
N VAL A 276 5.46 -5.44 -29.57
CA VAL A 276 6.91 -5.34 -29.43
C VAL A 276 7.29 -5.91 -28.07
N GLU A 277 8.00 -7.03 -28.06
CA GLU A 277 8.33 -7.81 -26.85
C GLU A 277 8.87 -6.96 -25.71
N ARG A 278 9.86 -6.10 -26.00
CA ARG A 278 10.44 -5.20 -24.99
C ARG A 278 9.43 -4.25 -24.36
N ASP A 279 8.54 -3.65 -25.17
CA ASP A 279 7.57 -2.69 -24.66
C ASP A 279 6.44 -3.38 -23.88
N HIS A 280 6.06 -4.59 -24.31
CA HIS A 280 5.17 -5.45 -23.54
C HIS A 280 5.75 -5.72 -22.15
N ASP A 281 7.01 -6.15 -22.08
CA ASP A 281 7.66 -6.48 -20.81
C ASP A 281 7.81 -5.25 -19.91
N ASP A 282 8.19 -4.11 -20.48
CA ASP A 282 8.30 -2.84 -19.76
C ASP A 282 6.94 -2.41 -19.17
N VAL A 283 5.83 -2.60 -19.89
CA VAL A 283 4.48 -2.32 -19.41
C VAL A 283 4.08 -3.30 -18.30
N VAL A 284 4.30 -4.61 -18.48
CA VAL A 284 4.02 -5.63 -17.45
C VAL A 284 4.81 -5.35 -16.17
N ILE A 285 6.09 -5.00 -16.27
CA ILE A 285 6.94 -4.63 -15.14
C ILE A 285 6.37 -3.42 -14.41
N GLN A 286 5.97 -2.37 -15.13
CA GLN A 286 5.39 -1.16 -14.52
C GLN A 286 4.05 -1.46 -13.83
N LEU A 287 3.16 -2.25 -14.45
CA LEU A 287 1.89 -2.63 -13.84
C LEU A 287 2.11 -3.47 -12.58
N ARG A 288 3.04 -4.44 -12.61
CA ARG A 288 3.42 -5.23 -11.43
C ARG A 288 4.03 -4.35 -10.34
N ALA A 289 4.88 -3.39 -10.69
CA ALA A 289 5.43 -2.44 -9.72
C ALA A 289 4.33 -1.61 -9.04
N ILE A 290 3.29 -1.17 -9.78
CA ILE A 290 2.12 -0.48 -9.20
C ILE A 290 1.36 -1.40 -8.23
N ILE A 291 1.14 -2.66 -8.61
CA ILE A 291 0.45 -3.66 -7.77
C ILE A 291 1.28 -3.97 -6.51
N ASP A 292 2.58 -4.19 -6.66
CA ASP A 292 3.49 -4.55 -5.58
C ASP A 292 3.74 -3.38 -4.63
N ALA A 293 3.81 -2.15 -5.12
CA ALA A 293 3.85 -0.96 -4.28
C ALA A 293 2.58 -0.84 -3.41
N ALA A 294 1.41 -1.11 -3.98
CA ALA A 294 0.17 -1.14 -3.22
C ALA A 294 0.13 -2.28 -2.19
N ARG A 295 0.62 -3.48 -2.54
CA ARG A 295 0.68 -4.64 -1.61
C ARG A 295 1.71 -4.48 -0.50
N ALA A 296 2.87 -3.90 -0.81
CA ALA A 296 3.96 -3.79 0.14
C ALA A 296 3.71 -2.75 1.24
N GLY A 297 2.68 -1.91 1.13
CA GLY A 297 2.52 -0.70 1.94
C GLY A 297 3.67 0.31 1.77
N LYS A 298 4.73 -0.08 1.05
CA LYS A 298 5.68 0.77 0.37
C LYS A 298 4.96 1.30 -0.84
N ALA A 299 4.25 2.39 -0.64
CA ALA A 299 4.28 3.34 -1.69
C ALA A 299 5.76 3.61 -2.04
N ALA A 300 6.20 3.25 -3.25
CA ALA A 300 7.17 4.10 -3.93
C ALA A 300 6.64 5.52 -3.70
N SER A 301 7.36 6.32 -2.89
CA SER A 301 6.78 7.39 -2.06
C SER A 301 5.46 7.89 -2.64
N ASP A 302 4.34 7.54 -2.01
CA ASP A 302 3.03 8.02 -2.42
C ASP A 302 3.02 9.55 -2.36
N VAL A 303 3.92 10.11 -1.54
CA VAL A 303 4.40 11.50 -1.58
C VAL A 303 4.91 11.83 -2.99
N PRO A 304 4.19 12.68 -3.73
CA PRO A 304 4.59 13.09 -5.08
C PRO A 304 5.99 13.72 -5.08
N THR A 305 6.73 13.51 -6.18
CA THR A 305 8.16 13.88 -6.26
C THR A 305 8.35 15.38 -6.04
N GLU A 306 7.39 16.19 -6.49
CA GLU A 306 7.37 17.64 -6.36
C GLU A 306 7.34 18.14 -4.90
N ILE A 307 6.83 17.35 -3.96
CA ILE A 307 6.78 17.71 -2.53
C ILE A 307 7.75 16.89 -1.69
N TYR A 308 8.58 16.05 -2.31
CA TYR A 308 9.46 15.12 -1.61
C TYR A 308 10.44 15.86 -0.69
N ASP A 309 11.11 16.90 -1.18
CA ASP A 309 12.07 17.68 -0.38
C ASP A 309 11.40 18.36 0.82
N GLN A 310 10.21 18.90 0.64
CA GLN A 310 9.45 19.53 1.72
C GLN A 310 9.02 18.50 2.77
N PHE A 311 8.55 17.34 2.32
CA PHE A 311 8.24 16.22 3.21
C PHE A 311 9.48 15.74 3.98
N GLN A 312 10.64 15.62 3.31
CA GLN A 312 11.90 15.25 3.95
C GLN A 312 12.35 16.29 5.00
N ARG A 313 12.14 17.60 4.73
CA ARG A 313 12.39 18.65 5.72
C ARG A 313 11.48 18.51 6.94
N ALA A 314 10.19 18.27 6.75
CA ALA A 314 9.26 18.02 7.85
C ALA A 314 9.69 16.81 8.69
N GLN A 315 10.11 15.71 8.05
CA GLN A 315 10.65 14.52 8.74
C GLN A 315 11.94 14.84 9.50
N ALA A 316 12.86 15.63 8.93
CA ALA A 316 14.09 16.04 9.58
C ALA A 316 13.82 16.88 10.84
N LEU A 317 12.91 17.87 10.75
CA LEU A 317 12.45 18.67 11.88
C LEU A 317 11.83 17.79 12.98
N ALA A 318 10.98 16.83 12.61
CA ALA A 318 10.36 15.90 13.53
C ALA A 318 11.39 15.03 14.27
N ARG A 319 12.38 14.49 13.55
CA ARG A 319 13.49 13.72 14.16
C ARG A 319 14.35 14.58 15.08
N GLY A 320 14.52 15.86 14.75
CA GLY A 320 15.19 16.86 15.59
C GLY A 320 14.39 17.32 16.82
N GLY A 321 13.18 16.79 17.05
CA GLY A 321 12.32 17.17 18.18
C GLY A 321 11.58 18.51 18.00
N LYS A 322 11.72 19.16 16.84
CA LYS A 322 11.07 20.43 16.51
C LYS A 322 9.65 20.20 15.99
N LEU A 323 8.77 19.69 16.86
CA LEU A 323 7.45 19.19 16.47
C LEU A 323 6.54 20.28 15.87
N ALA A 324 6.56 21.49 16.42
CA ALA A 324 5.77 22.60 15.92
C ALA A 324 6.24 23.08 14.53
N GLU A 325 7.56 23.20 14.33
CA GLU A 325 8.13 23.54 13.02
C GLU A 325 7.83 22.45 11.98
N ALA A 326 7.95 21.17 12.36
CA ALA A 326 7.61 20.06 11.48
C ALA A 326 6.12 20.05 11.08
N ALA A 327 5.23 20.35 12.03
CA ALA A 327 3.79 20.45 11.76
C ALA A 327 3.47 21.61 10.82
N ALA A 328 4.10 22.78 11.02
CA ALA A 328 3.95 23.94 10.14
C ALA A 328 4.46 23.66 8.72
N GLU A 329 5.57 22.94 8.56
CA GLU A 329 6.11 22.55 7.24
C GLU A 329 5.19 21.56 6.52
N LEU A 330 4.50 20.69 7.28
CA LEU A 330 3.63 19.63 6.76
C LEU A 330 2.20 20.12 6.43
N GLU A 331 1.68 21.12 7.13
CA GLU A 331 0.32 21.65 6.97
C GLU A 331 -0.07 22.03 5.53
N PRO A 332 0.74 22.81 4.76
CA PRO A 332 0.40 23.10 3.37
C PRO A 332 0.37 21.83 2.49
N LEU A 333 1.21 20.83 2.79
CA LEU A 333 1.19 19.55 2.08
C LEU A 333 -0.09 18.77 2.36
N LEU A 334 -0.56 18.77 3.61
CA LEU A 334 -1.82 18.10 3.98
C LEU A 334 -3.06 18.78 3.38
N ALA A 335 -2.99 20.09 3.13
CA ALA A 335 -4.05 20.83 2.45
C ALA A 335 -4.08 20.51 0.95
N ALA A 336 -2.92 20.45 0.31
CA ALA A 336 -2.80 20.14 -1.12
C ALA A 336 -3.03 18.65 -1.44
N TYR A 337 -2.63 17.75 -0.55
CA TYR A 337 -2.68 16.29 -0.76
C TYR A 337 -3.42 15.59 0.39
N PRO A 338 -4.73 15.84 0.57
CA PRO A 338 -5.45 15.44 1.77
C PRO A 338 -5.61 13.93 1.96
N ALA A 339 -5.54 13.16 0.86
CA ALA A 339 -5.68 11.71 0.83
C ALA A 339 -4.33 10.95 0.91
N GLN A 340 -3.21 11.67 1.08
CA GLN A 340 -1.89 11.06 1.08
C GLN A 340 -1.59 10.34 2.40
N ALA A 341 -1.46 9.01 2.35
CA ALA A 341 -1.27 8.19 3.53
C ALA A 341 0.03 8.51 4.28
N SER A 342 1.15 8.68 3.58
CA SER A 342 2.44 8.98 4.23
C SER A 342 2.47 10.37 4.90
N LEU A 343 1.83 11.38 4.31
CA LEU A 343 1.71 12.70 4.94
C LEU A 343 0.86 12.61 6.21
N ARG A 344 -0.26 11.89 6.14
CA ARG A 344 -1.18 11.69 7.28
C ARG A 344 -0.57 10.83 8.38
N LEU A 345 0.33 9.90 8.04
CA LEU A 345 1.10 9.15 9.02
C LEU A 345 2.02 10.08 9.81
N LEU A 346 2.78 10.96 9.13
CA LEU A 346 3.62 11.93 9.81
C LEU A 346 2.81 12.91 10.66
N ASP A 347 1.65 13.36 10.18
CA ASP A 347 0.72 14.21 10.95
C ASP A 347 0.25 13.53 12.25
N CYS A 348 -0.10 12.24 12.18
CA CYS A 348 -0.42 11.43 13.35
C CYS A 348 0.78 11.33 14.32
N GLU A 349 1.98 11.01 13.82
CA GLU A 349 3.20 10.93 14.65
C GLU A 349 3.49 12.23 15.38
N LEU A 350 3.41 13.37 14.69
CA LEU A 350 3.62 14.69 15.26
C LEU A 350 2.59 15.00 16.34
N ALA A 351 1.32 14.70 16.07
CA ALA A 351 0.24 14.93 17.03
C ALA A 351 0.37 14.08 18.30
N LEU A 352 0.76 12.80 18.17
CA LEU A 352 0.98 11.92 19.32
C LEU A 352 2.19 12.38 20.14
N ARG A 353 3.29 12.79 19.49
CA ARG A 353 4.50 13.25 20.18
C ARG A 353 4.33 14.62 20.85
N ALA A 354 3.42 15.45 20.35
CA ALA A 354 3.10 16.74 20.93
C ALA A 354 2.10 16.63 22.11
N ALA A 355 1.47 15.48 22.29
CA ALA A 355 0.52 15.28 23.38
C ALA A 355 1.22 15.26 24.75
N PRO A 356 0.62 15.88 25.78
CA PRO A 356 1.19 15.90 27.13
C PRO A 356 1.11 14.51 27.77
N ALA A 357 2.24 13.96 28.20
CA ALA A 357 2.38 12.58 28.68
C ALA A 357 1.57 12.26 29.96
N ASP A 358 1.15 13.28 30.72
CA ASP A 358 0.45 13.18 32.00
C ASP A 358 -1.08 13.31 31.89
N ALA A 359 -1.62 13.48 30.68
CA ALA A 359 -3.06 13.56 30.43
C ALA A 359 -3.54 12.45 29.49
N ALA A 360 -4.86 12.28 29.32
CA ALA A 360 -5.38 11.43 28.24
C ALA A 360 -4.99 12.01 26.86
N LEU A 361 -4.85 11.13 25.85
CA LEU A 361 -4.59 11.59 24.48
C LEU A 361 -5.72 12.52 24.00
N PRO A 362 -5.40 13.71 23.46
CA PRO A 362 -6.41 14.61 22.92
C PRO A 362 -7.19 13.97 21.77
N ASP A 363 -8.51 14.21 21.73
CA ASP A 363 -9.37 13.74 20.63
C ASP A 363 -8.87 14.20 19.25
N THR A 364 -8.25 15.37 19.19
CA THR A 364 -7.66 15.91 17.97
C THR A 364 -6.49 15.06 17.46
N ALA A 365 -5.64 14.53 18.35
CA ALA A 365 -4.55 13.63 17.97
C ALA A 365 -5.11 12.27 17.52
N LEU A 366 -6.09 11.73 18.26
CA LEU A 366 -6.78 10.49 17.88
C LEU A 366 -7.43 10.59 16.50
N GLN A 367 -8.09 11.71 16.20
CA GLN A 367 -8.71 11.95 14.88
C GLN A 367 -7.68 12.01 13.75
N ARG A 368 -6.51 12.63 13.96
CA ARG A 368 -5.42 12.64 12.95
C ARG A 368 -4.94 11.23 12.66
N CYS A 369 -4.77 10.40 13.69
CA CYS A 369 -4.38 9.00 13.52
C CYS A 369 -5.47 8.13 12.86
N ARG A 370 -6.75 8.34 13.20
CA ARG A 370 -7.86 7.63 12.55
C ARG A 370 -7.97 7.92 11.05
N ARG A 371 -7.58 9.13 10.62
CA ARG A 371 -7.55 9.47 9.19
C ARG A 371 -6.54 8.62 8.43
N VAL A 372 -5.33 8.42 8.96
CA VAL A 372 -4.35 7.56 8.28
C VAL A 372 -4.78 6.10 8.31
N THR A 373 -5.39 5.58 9.38
CA THR A 373 -5.91 4.19 9.38
C THR A 373 -7.00 3.97 8.33
N ALA A 374 -7.79 5.00 8.03
CA ALA A 374 -8.81 4.92 6.96
C ALA A 374 -8.20 4.95 5.56
N LEU A 375 -7.13 5.72 5.35
CA LEU A 375 -6.44 5.85 4.05
C LEU A 375 -5.48 4.68 3.77
N ALA A 376 -4.83 4.17 4.81
CA ALA A 376 -3.85 3.09 4.76
C ALA A 376 -4.41 1.81 5.40
N GLY A 377 -5.57 1.35 4.94
CA GLY A 377 -6.29 0.22 5.54
C GLY A 377 -5.50 -1.09 5.60
N GLY A 378 -4.46 -1.26 4.77
CA GLY A 378 -3.55 -2.41 4.79
C GLY A 378 -2.29 -2.24 5.65
N ASP A 379 -2.02 -1.04 6.18
CA ASP A 379 -0.78 -0.75 6.92
C ASP A 379 -0.97 -0.95 8.43
N ALA A 380 -0.13 -1.78 9.04
CA ALA A 380 -0.13 -2.01 10.48
C ALA A 380 0.54 -0.87 11.27
N ARG A 381 1.39 -0.04 10.65
CA ARG A 381 2.19 0.99 11.34
C ARG A 381 1.34 2.04 12.07
N PRO A 382 0.27 2.62 11.48
CA PRO A 382 -0.59 3.55 12.20
C PRO A 382 -1.17 2.98 13.50
N HIS A 383 -1.57 1.71 13.47
CA HIS A 383 -2.13 1.03 14.64
C HIS A 383 -1.05 0.76 15.70
N LEU A 384 0.14 0.31 15.31
CA LEU A 384 1.27 0.10 16.22
C LEU A 384 1.69 1.41 16.90
N LEU A 385 1.75 2.51 16.14
CA LEU A 385 2.08 3.84 16.63
C LEU A 385 1.04 4.33 17.65
N LEU A 386 -0.25 4.25 17.29
CA LEU A 386 -1.34 4.66 18.15
C LEU A 386 -1.41 3.80 19.42
N ALA A 387 -1.20 2.49 19.31
CA ALA A 387 -1.13 1.59 20.46
C ALA A 387 -0.01 1.99 21.43
N GLY A 388 1.18 2.32 20.92
CA GLY A 388 2.30 2.78 21.75
C GLY A 388 1.98 4.07 22.50
N ALA A 389 1.32 5.02 21.83
CA ALA A 389 0.89 6.26 22.47
C ALA A 389 -0.21 6.02 23.52
N LEU A 390 -1.22 5.21 23.21
CA LEU A 390 -2.26 4.84 24.18
C LEU A 390 -1.65 4.16 25.42
N ALA A 391 -0.67 3.27 25.22
CA ALA A 391 0.06 2.62 26.30
C ALA A 391 0.83 3.63 27.18
N ALA A 392 1.53 4.59 26.58
CA ALA A 392 2.25 5.63 27.31
C ALA A 392 1.32 6.49 28.18
N HIS A 393 0.11 6.76 27.68
CA HIS A 393 -0.94 7.50 28.37
C HIS A 393 -1.84 6.61 29.26
N GLN A 394 -1.39 5.40 29.62
CA GLN A 394 -2.08 4.45 30.51
C GLN A 394 -3.43 3.93 29.99
N ASP A 395 -3.80 4.15 28.73
CA ASP A 395 -4.96 3.52 28.09
C ASP A 395 -4.59 2.15 27.52
N LYS A 396 -4.45 1.19 28.43
CA LYS A 396 -4.12 -0.21 28.09
C LYS A 396 -5.18 -0.87 27.21
N ALA A 397 -6.46 -0.58 27.47
CA ALA A 397 -7.56 -1.20 26.73
C ALA A 397 -7.58 -0.72 25.27
N GLY A 398 -7.44 0.60 25.06
CA GLY A 398 -7.29 1.19 23.74
C GLY A 398 -6.05 0.64 23.02
N ALA A 399 -4.90 0.58 23.70
CA ALA A 399 -3.67 0.05 23.11
C ALA A 399 -3.85 -1.39 22.60
N LEU A 400 -4.46 -2.28 23.41
CA LEU A 400 -4.72 -3.66 23.01
C LEU A 400 -5.70 -3.77 21.84
N ALA A 401 -6.71 -2.89 21.77
CA ALA A 401 -7.65 -2.86 20.66
C ALA A 401 -6.95 -2.48 19.34
N GLU A 402 -6.05 -1.50 19.37
CA GLU A 402 -5.26 -1.10 18.19
C GLU A 402 -4.28 -2.20 17.75
N LEU A 403 -3.59 -2.87 18.69
CA LEU A 403 -2.73 -4.00 18.35
C LEU A 403 -3.52 -5.16 17.72
N ALA A 404 -4.71 -5.46 18.24
CA ALA A 404 -5.60 -6.46 17.65
C ALA A 404 -6.03 -6.07 16.22
N ALA A 405 -6.30 -4.79 15.98
CA ALA A 405 -6.60 -4.28 14.64
C ALA A 405 -5.40 -4.33 13.68
N ALA A 406 -4.17 -4.32 14.19
CA ALA A 406 -2.95 -4.45 13.41
C ALA A 406 -2.64 -5.90 12.98
N GLU A 407 -3.07 -6.92 13.73
CA GLU A 407 -2.80 -8.33 13.42
C GLU A 407 -3.17 -8.75 11.99
N PRO A 408 -4.41 -8.56 11.50
CA PRO A 408 -4.75 -8.97 10.13
C PRO A 408 -3.94 -8.21 9.07
N LYS A 409 -3.48 -6.99 9.38
CA LYS A 409 -2.65 -6.17 8.48
C LYS A 409 -1.21 -6.67 8.43
N VAL A 410 -0.67 -7.14 9.56
CA VAL A 410 0.63 -7.81 9.61
C VAL A 410 0.62 -9.10 8.79
N VAL A 411 -0.44 -9.90 8.90
CA VAL A 411 -0.60 -11.13 8.11
C VAL A 411 -0.57 -10.83 6.60
N ALA A 412 -1.22 -9.74 6.18
CA ALA A 412 -1.28 -9.32 4.78
C ALA A 412 -0.05 -8.55 4.29
N SER A 413 0.92 -8.25 5.17
CA SER A 413 2.09 -7.42 4.83
C SER A 413 3.14 -8.17 4.02
N ALA A 414 4.04 -7.43 3.36
CA ALA A 414 5.15 -8.02 2.60
C ALA A 414 6.24 -8.68 3.46
N ASP A 415 6.31 -8.36 4.76
CA ASP A 415 7.25 -8.96 5.72
C ASP A 415 6.51 -9.29 7.04
N PRO A 416 5.65 -10.33 7.05
CA PRO A 416 4.90 -10.71 8.23
C PRO A 416 5.78 -11.01 9.46
N PRO A 417 6.93 -11.72 9.35
CA PRO A 417 7.79 -11.98 10.50
C PRO A 417 8.22 -10.72 11.24
N ARG A 418 8.60 -9.65 10.53
CA ARG A 418 8.96 -8.38 11.15
C ARG A 418 7.77 -7.69 11.82
N GLY A 419 6.60 -7.70 11.19
CA GLY A 419 5.38 -7.15 11.79
C GLY A 419 4.96 -7.91 13.06
N TRP A 420 5.09 -9.23 13.05
CA TRP A 420 4.81 -10.08 14.22
C TRP A 420 5.79 -9.84 15.36
N ALA A 421 7.07 -9.59 15.07
CA ALA A 421 8.06 -9.23 16.08
C ALA A 421 7.68 -7.90 16.77
N ALA A 422 7.27 -6.89 16.00
CA ALA A 422 6.82 -5.60 16.53
C ALA A 422 5.54 -5.74 17.41
N LEU A 423 4.60 -6.58 16.99
CA LEU A 423 3.40 -6.90 17.79
C LEU A 423 3.78 -7.62 19.09
N ALA A 424 4.71 -8.57 19.04
CA ALA A 424 5.16 -9.30 20.21
C ALA A 424 5.80 -8.37 21.25
N ASP A 425 6.65 -7.44 20.80
CA ASP A 425 7.23 -6.40 21.66
C ASP A 425 6.15 -5.52 22.30
N ALA A 426 5.20 -5.03 21.51
CA ALA A 426 4.13 -4.16 22.01
C ALA A 426 3.22 -4.88 23.03
N TYR A 427 2.83 -6.12 22.76
CA TYR A 427 2.06 -6.92 23.71
C TYR A 427 2.84 -7.23 24.99
N ALA A 428 4.16 -7.49 24.88
CA ALA A 428 5.01 -7.74 26.04
C ALA A 428 5.11 -6.51 26.94
N GLN A 429 5.24 -5.31 26.37
CA GLN A 429 5.26 -4.05 27.13
C GLN A 429 3.94 -3.80 27.89
N LEU A 430 2.81 -4.22 27.33
CA LEU A 430 1.51 -4.16 27.99
C LEU A 430 1.28 -5.28 29.02
N GLY A 431 2.21 -6.24 29.13
CA GLY A 431 2.06 -7.41 30.00
C GLY A 431 0.96 -8.37 29.53
N ALA A 432 0.59 -8.35 28.25
CA ALA A 432 -0.34 -9.30 27.64
C ALA A 432 0.42 -10.55 27.18
N LEU A 433 0.89 -11.33 28.15
CA LEU A 433 1.79 -12.47 27.98
C LEU A 433 1.32 -13.47 26.92
N SER A 434 0.04 -13.84 26.94
CA SER A 434 -0.50 -14.82 25.99
C SER A 434 -0.52 -14.29 24.55
N LEU A 435 -0.76 -12.98 24.36
CA LEU A 435 -0.73 -12.35 23.04
C LEU A 435 0.72 -12.16 22.56
N ALA A 436 1.61 -11.74 23.46
CA ALA A 436 3.03 -11.58 23.19
C ALA A 436 3.67 -12.90 22.75
N GLU A 437 3.37 -13.99 23.43
CA GLU A 437 3.85 -15.33 23.08
C GLU A 437 3.32 -15.79 21.72
N ARG A 438 2.02 -15.62 21.45
CA ARG A 438 1.42 -15.96 20.15
C ARG A 438 2.06 -15.16 19.01
N ALA A 439 2.17 -13.85 19.16
CA ALA A 439 2.78 -12.98 18.17
C ALA A 439 4.24 -13.37 17.93
N ALA A 440 5.00 -13.67 19.00
CA ALA A 440 6.38 -14.13 18.90
C ALA A 440 6.51 -15.47 18.15
N ILE A 441 5.60 -16.43 18.38
CA ILE A 441 5.56 -17.70 17.63
C ILE A 441 5.29 -17.46 16.14
N ASN A 442 4.40 -16.51 15.81
CA ASN A 442 4.07 -16.16 14.43
C ASN A 442 5.23 -15.51 13.65
N THR A 443 6.35 -15.19 14.30
CA THR A 443 7.59 -14.80 13.61
C THR A 443 8.26 -15.97 12.87
N GLY A 444 7.82 -17.22 13.12
CA GLY A 444 8.45 -18.44 12.62
C GLY A 444 9.64 -18.91 13.47
N ARG A 445 9.95 -18.21 14.57
CA ARG A 445 11.03 -18.56 15.49
C ARG A 445 10.50 -19.22 16.77
N ALA A 446 10.73 -20.51 16.92
CA ALA A 446 10.40 -21.25 18.14
C ALA A 446 11.20 -20.78 19.37
N ASP A 447 12.38 -20.17 19.16
CA ASP A 447 13.31 -19.70 20.18
C ASP A 447 13.19 -18.20 20.47
N HIS A 448 12.09 -17.55 20.05
CA HIS A 448 11.95 -16.10 20.19
C HIS A 448 12.04 -15.67 21.67
N PRO A 449 12.94 -14.72 22.04
CA PRO A 449 13.17 -14.35 23.45
C PRO A 449 11.91 -13.89 24.20
N ILE A 450 11.01 -13.19 23.51
CA ILE A 450 9.71 -12.75 24.07
C ILE A 450 8.82 -13.95 24.37
N ALA A 451 8.72 -14.95 23.48
CA ALA A 451 7.92 -16.14 23.72
C ALA A 451 8.43 -16.89 24.96
N LEU A 452 9.75 -17.06 25.07
CA LEU A 452 10.38 -17.69 26.22
C LEU A 452 10.11 -16.91 27.51
N THR A 453 10.30 -15.58 27.48
CA THR A 453 10.08 -14.72 28.65
C THR A 453 8.61 -14.73 29.09
N ALA A 454 7.68 -14.59 28.15
CA ALA A 454 6.25 -14.62 28.41
C ALA A 454 5.83 -15.97 29.02
N ARG A 455 6.27 -17.09 28.43
CA ARG A 455 6.02 -18.42 28.97
C ARG A 455 6.58 -18.59 30.38
N THR A 456 7.83 -18.20 30.62
CA THR A 456 8.47 -18.25 31.95
C THR A 456 7.67 -17.44 32.98
N GLN A 457 7.19 -16.25 32.63
CA GLN A 457 6.34 -15.47 33.54
C GLN A 457 5.00 -16.16 33.82
N ARG A 458 4.35 -16.74 32.80
CA ARG A 458 3.08 -17.45 32.98
C ARG A 458 3.22 -18.64 33.92
N VAL A 459 4.22 -19.49 33.71
CA VAL A 459 4.46 -20.67 34.58
C VAL A 459 4.88 -20.26 36.00
N ARG A 460 5.73 -19.23 36.14
CA ARG A 460 6.26 -18.79 37.44
C ARG A 460 5.18 -18.17 38.31
N TYR A 461 4.38 -17.29 37.73
CA TYR A 461 3.36 -16.53 38.45
C TYR A 461 1.95 -17.13 38.31
N GLY A 462 1.83 -18.31 37.71
CA GLY A 462 0.59 -19.07 37.62
C GLY A 462 -0.51 -18.35 36.83
N VAL A 463 -0.15 -17.70 35.72
CA VAL A 463 -1.10 -17.11 34.77
C VAL A 463 -1.64 -18.23 33.88
N THR A 464 -2.77 -18.80 34.29
CA THR A 464 -3.39 -19.94 33.61
C THR A 464 -3.87 -19.52 32.21
N PRO A 465 -3.42 -20.17 31.11
CA PRO A 465 -3.82 -19.82 29.76
C PRO A 465 -5.35 -19.81 29.58
N GLY A 466 -5.90 -18.73 29.02
CA GLY A 466 -7.34 -18.57 28.75
C GLY A 466 -8.22 -18.32 29.99
N ALA A 467 -7.67 -18.41 31.21
CA ALA A 467 -8.42 -18.16 32.44
C ALA A 467 -8.38 -16.69 32.89
N VAL A 468 -7.44 -15.92 32.36
CA VAL A 468 -7.20 -14.50 32.63
C VAL A 468 -7.26 -13.78 31.29
N ALA A 469 -8.02 -12.67 31.21
CA ALA A 469 -8.04 -11.88 29.99
C ALA A 469 -6.64 -11.31 29.73
N PRO A 470 -6.16 -11.25 28.47
CA PRO A 470 -4.82 -10.72 28.17
C PRO A 470 -4.53 -9.34 28.77
N ALA A 471 -5.56 -8.49 28.84
CA ALA A 471 -5.45 -7.17 29.47
C ALA A 471 -5.14 -7.21 30.97
N ASP A 472 -5.50 -8.28 31.68
CA ASP A 472 -5.31 -8.43 33.11
C ASP A 472 -4.05 -9.23 33.49
N GLU A 473 -3.40 -9.92 32.54
CA GLU A 473 -2.29 -10.85 32.84
C GLU A 473 -1.12 -10.16 33.57
N GLY A 474 -0.70 -8.98 33.09
CA GLY A 474 0.35 -8.20 33.74
C GLY A 474 -0.01 -7.73 35.16
N GLU A 475 -1.28 -7.37 35.40
CA GLU A 475 -1.74 -6.97 36.73
C GLU A 475 -1.78 -8.16 37.69
N LEU A 476 -2.17 -9.34 37.21
CA LEU A 476 -2.10 -10.57 37.99
C LEU A 476 -0.65 -10.88 38.37
N VAL A 477 0.29 -10.80 37.42
CA VAL A 477 1.73 -11.02 37.69
C VAL A 477 2.22 -10.05 38.76
N ALA A 478 1.88 -8.77 38.65
CA ALA A 478 2.24 -7.76 39.64
C ALA A 478 1.63 -8.06 41.02
N ALA A 479 0.36 -8.46 41.08
CA ALA A 479 -0.31 -8.81 42.33
C ALA A 479 0.31 -10.03 43.02
N VAL A 480 0.63 -11.09 42.27
CA VAL A 480 1.28 -12.30 42.81
C VAL A 480 2.69 -11.97 43.27
N ARG A 481 3.47 -11.23 42.47
CA ARG A 481 4.83 -10.79 42.85
C ARG A 481 4.80 -9.95 44.12
N GLY A 482 3.92 -8.95 44.21
CA GLY A 482 3.77 -8.11 45.40
C GLY A 482 3.38 -8.91 46.64
N ALA A 483 2.51 -9.92 46.50
CA ALA A 483 2.19 -10.82 47.61
C ALA A 483 3.40 -11.64 48.08
N LEU A 484 4.20 -12.20 47.15
CA LEU A 484 5.43 -12.93 47.47
C LEU A 484 6.47 -12.02 48.15
N GLU A 485 6.62 -10.78 47.68
CA GLU A 485 7.50 -9.79 48.32
C GLU A 485 7.08 -9.47 49.76
N LEU A 486 5.77 -9.34 50.03
CA LEU A 486 5.26 -9.17 51.39
C LEU A 486 5.58 -10.40 52.26
N ILE A 487 5.46 -11.62 51.72
CA ILE A 487 5.85 -12.85 52.41
C ILE A 487 7.34 -12.84 52.76
N TYR A 488 8.20 -12.45 51.82
CA TYR A 488 9.65 -12.44 52.05
C TYR A 488 10.11 -11.33 53.02
N LYS A 489 9.30 -10.29 53.19
CA LYS A 489 9.46 -9.25 54.22
C LYS A 489 8.79 -9.61 55.56
N ASP A 490 8.29 -10.84 55.70
CA ASP A 490 7.55 -11.34 56.87
C ASP A 490 6.27 -10.56 57.22
N LYS A 491 5.71 -9.84 56.24
CA LYS A 491 4.45 -9.09 56.38
C LYS A 491 3.24 -9.98 56.08
N LEU A 492 3.10 -11.07 56.85
CA LEU A 492 2.19 -12.17 56.51
C LEU A 492 0.70 -11.80 56.49
N ALA A 493 0.27 -10.82 57.31
CA ALA A 493 -1.11 -10.36 57.33
C ALA A 493 -1.46 -9.52 56.08
N GLU A 494 -0.56 -8.62 55.68
CA GLU A 494 -0.69 -7.84 54.44
C GLU A 494 -0.67 -8.76 53.22
N ALA A 495 0.23 -9.75 53.20
CA ALA A 495 0.28 -10.77 52.16
C ALA A 495 -1.04 -11.55 52.04
N ALA A 496 -1.61 -11.99 53.18
CA ALA A 496 -2.89 -12.69 53.19
C ALA A 496 -4.01 -11.85 52.56
N LYS A 497 -4.06 -10.55 52.87
CA LYS A 497 -5.04 -9.60 52.30
C LYS A 497 -4.84 -9.43 50.79
N ALA A 498 -3.60 -9.25 50.35
CA ALA A 498 -3.25 -9.12 48.93
C ALA A 498 -3.63 -10.38 48.14
N ILE A 499 -3.32 -11.56 48.68
CA ILE A 499 -3.66 -12.85 48.07
C ILE A 499 -5.19 -13.04 47.99
N ALA A 500 -5.93 -12.73 49.06
CA ALA A 500 -7.38 -12.83 49.05
C ALA A 500 -8.02 -11.92 48.00
N ALA A 501 -7.51 -10.67 47.86
CA ALA A 501 -7.96 -9.75 46.82
C ALA A 501 -7.66 -10.31 45.41
N ALA A 502 -6.44 -10.83 45.17
CA ALA A 502 -6.08 -11.43 43.90
C ALA A 502 -6.92 -12.67 43.56
N ARG A 503 -7.18 -13.55 44.53
CA ARG A 503 -8.08 -14.71 44.35
C ARG A 503 -9.51 -14.31 44.02
N LYS A 504 -10.00 -13.22 44.60
CA LYS A 504 -11.33 -12.69 44.31
C LYS A 504 -11.42 -12.16 42.88
N ARG A 505 -10.39 -11.42 42.42
CA ARG A 505 -10.35 -10.85 41.07
C ARG A 505 -10.09 -11.90 39.98
N TRP A 506 -9.19 -12.85 40.23
CA TRP A 506 -8.80 -13.90 39.29
C TRP A 506 -9.00 -15.31 39.86
N PRO A 507 -10.26 -15.75 40.05
CA PRO A 507 -10.56 -17.01 40.74
C PRO A 507 -10.06 -18.27 40.02
N LYS A 508 -9.78 -18.17 38.71
CA LYS A 508 -9.30 -19.26 37.86
C LYS A 508 -7.78 -19.21 37.61
N ALA A 509 -7.07 -18.24 38.20
CA ALA A 509 -5.61 -18.17 38.10
C ALA A 509 -4.96 -19.04 39.18
N ALA A 510 -3.93 -19.81 38.80
CA ALA A 510 -3.18 -20.64 39.74
C ALA A 510 -2.25 -19.80 40.65
N GLY A 511 -1.79 -18.65 40.17
CA GLY A 511 -0.80 -17.79 40.83
C GLY A 511 -1.13 -17.42 42.28
N PRO A 512 -2.32 -16.86 42.57
CA PRO A 512 -2.70 -16.50 43.94
C PRO A 512 -2.78 -17.72 44.87
N GLY A 513 -3.16 -18.90 44.35
CA GLY A 513 -3.10 -20.16 45.11
C GLY A 513 -1.67 -20.58 45.42
N GLY A 514 -0.75 -20.41 44.47
CA GLY A 514 0.68 -20.60 44.68
C GLY A 514 1.27 -19.69 45.76
N ALA A 515 0.90 -18.41 45.75
CA ALA A 515 1.30 -17.46 46.80
C ALA A 515 0.72 -17.83 48.17
N LEU A 516 -0.53 -18.32 48.21
CA LEU A 516 -1.13 -18.81 49.46
C LEU A 516 -0.41 -20.05 50.01
N CYS A 517 0.03 -20.95 49.12
CA CYS A 517 0.86 -22.08 49.52
C CYS A 517 2.15 -21.63 50.22
N ASP A 518 2.87 -20.65 49.66
CA ASP A 518 4.09 -20.08 50.28
C ASP A 518 3.77 -19.44 51.65
N LEU A 519 2.69 -18.65 51.71
CA LEU A 519 2.24 -18.01 52.94
C LEU A 519 1.96 -19.03 54.06
N GLU A 520 1.22 -20.10 53.77
CA GLU A 520 0.91 -21.12 54.78
C GLU A 520 2.15 -21.95 55.15
N LEU A 521 3.07 -22.17 54.21
CA LEU A 521 4.36 -22.79 54.49
C LEU A 521 5.19 -21.95 55.48
N ARG A 522 5.23 -20.62 55.29
CA ARG A 522 5.92 -19.66 56.16
C ARG A 522 5.29 -19.56 57.55
N LYS A 523 3.97 -19.73 57.63
CA LYS A 523 3.23 -19.90 58.90
C LYS A 523 3.39 -21.28 59.54
N ASN A 524 4.21 -22.16 58.96
CA ASN A 524 4.43 -23.53 59.41
C ASN A 524 3.16 -24.42 59.40
N ARG A 525 2.17 -24.10 58.56
CA ARG A 525 0.90 -24.81 58.40
C ARG A 525 0.98 -25.78 57.21
N ILE A 526 1.75 -26.86 57.40
CA ILE A 526 2.23 -27.71 56.30
C ILE A 526 1.11 -28.42 55.54
N ALA A 527 0.10 -28.93 56.24
CA ALA A 527 -1.04 -29.60 55.61
C ALA A 527 -1.84 -28.63 54.73
N GLN A 528 -2.06 -27.40 55.21
CA GLN A 528 -2.74 -26.35 54.46
C GLN A 528 -1.91 -25.90 53.25
N ALA A 529 -0.61 -25.67 53.44
CA ALA A 529 0.31 -25.32 52.36
C ALA A 529 0.27 -26.37 51.24
N LYS A 530 0.38 -27.66 51.59
CA LYS A 530 0.29 -28.77 50.62
C LYS A 530 -1.02 -28.72 49.83
N ALA A 531 -2.16 -28.61 50.52
CA ALA A 531 -3.47 -28.57 49.88
C ALA A 531 -3.67 -27.36 48.96
N GLU A 532 -3.11 -26.20 49.30
CA GLU A 532 -3.15 -24.99 48.45
C GLU A 532 -2.29 -25.16 47.20
N CYS A 533 -1.08 -25.72 47.34
CA CYS A 533 -0.20 -26.02 46.22
C CYS A 533 -0.82 -27.04 45.25
N GLU A 534 -1.40 -28.12 45.77
CA GLU A 534 -2.08 -29.14 44.96
C GLU A 534 -3.29 -28.54 44.21
N ARG A 535 -4.07 -27.67 44.86
CA ARG A 535 -5.15 -26.93 44.19
C ARG A 535 -4.64 -26.00 43.09
N ALA A 536 -3.53 -25.29 43.31
CA ALA A 536 -2.94 -24.46 42.28
C ALA A 536 -2.48 -25.28 41.06
N LEU A 537 -1.87 -26.45 41.28
CA LEU A 537 -1.45 -27.34 40.19
C LEU A 537 -2.62 -28.06 39.51
N ALA A 538 -3.72 -28.29 40.20
CA ALA A 538 -4.94 -28.79 39.58
C ALA A 538 -5.53 -27.76 38.59
N ILE A 539 -5.35 -26.46 38.86
CA ILE A 539 -5.76 -25.38 37.96
C ILE A 539 -4.76 -25.23 36.80
N TYR A 540 -3.46 -25.22 37.11
CA TYR A 540 -2.42 -25.08 36.10
C TYR A 540 -1.25 -26.04 36.37
N PRO A 541 -1.24 -27.21 35.70
CA PRO A 541 -0.22 -28.22 35.93
C PRO A 541 1.19 -27.71 35.69
N ASP A 542 1.45 -26.75 34.80
CA ASP A 542 2.82 -26.27 34.53
C ASP A 542 3.30 -25.18 35.50
N ALA A 543 2.49 -24.77 36.49
CA ALA A 543 2.89 -23.73 37.42
C ALA A 543 4.15 -24.16 38.22
N SER A 544 5.27 -23.47 37.99
CA SER A 544 6.57 -23.89 38.52
C SER A 544 6.70 -23.60 40.01
N TRP A 545 6.16 -22.46 40.48
CA TRP A 545 6.27 -22.04 41.88
C TRP A 545 5.56 -22.99 42.87
N PRO A 546 4.26 -23.36 42.69
CA PRO A 546 3.61 -24.34 43.56
C PRO A 546 4.28 -25.71 43.51
N ARG A 547 4.75 -26.14 42.34
CA ARG A 547 5.46 -27.41 42.19
C ARG A 547 6.78 -27.41 42.97
N TYR A 548 7.55 -26.33 42.89
CA TYR A 548 8.76 -26.15 43.69
C TYR A 548 8.46 -26.27 45.19
N LEU A 549 7.42 -25.59 45.68
CA LEU A 549 7.02 -25.64 47.09
C LEU A 549 6.56 -27.03 47.54
N LEU A 550 5.85 -27.80 46.71
CA LEU A 550 5.54 -29.21 47.02
C LEU A 550 6.80 -30.05 47.15
N GLY A 551 7.82 -29.80 46.32
CA GLY A 551 9.14 -30.43 46.46
C GLY A 551 9.74 -30.14 47.84
N ILE A 552 9.74 -28.87 48.27
CA ILE A 552 10.23 -28.47 49.60
C ILE A 552 9.43 -29.15 50.73
N ILE A 553 8.10 -29.17 50.62
CA ILE A 553 7.21 -29.80 51.62
C ILE A 553 7.48 -31.31 51.71
N ALA A 554 7.58 -32.01 50.58
CA ALA A 554 7.81 -33.45 50.53
C ALA A 554 9.19 -33.86 51.07
N LEU A 555 10.18 -32.97 50.97
CA LEU A 555 11.54 -33.21 51.48
C LEU A 555 11.70 -32.90 52.97
N ARG A 556 10.68 -32.33 53.62
CA ARG A 556 10.73 -31.91 55.03
C ARG A 556 10.73 -33.14 55.93
N GLY A 557 11.73 -33.23 56.83
CA GLY A 557 11.86 -34.33 57.77
C GLY A 557 12.29 -35.68 57.16
N VAL A 558 12.61 -35.73 55.87
CA VAL A 558 13.07 -36.95 55.18
C VAL A 558 14.60 -37.02 55.20
N THR A 559 15.16 -38.12 55.67
CA THR A 559 16.60 -38.39 55.72
C THR A 559 16.95 -39.57 54.80
N GLY A 560 17.28 -39.29 53.54
CA GLY A 560 17.85 -40.27 52.59
C GLY A 560 16.87 -41.27 51.94
N GLY A 561 17.39 -41.99 50.94
CA GLY A 561 16.73 -43.14 50.29
C GLY A 561 15.57 -42.81 49.35
N ALA A 562 14.74 -43.83 49.06
CA ALA A 562 13.59 -43.73 48.14
C ALA A 562 12.50 -42.73 48.61
N LYS A 563 12.48 -42.40 49.90
CA LYS A 563 11.55 -41.40 50.46
C LYS A 563 11.80 -39.99 49.92
N LEU A 564 12.96 -39.73 49.32
CA LEU A 564 13.26 -38.45 48.65
C LEU A 564 12.58 -38.32 47.28
N ASP A 565 12.24 -39.43 46.62
CA ASP A 565 11.83 -39.43 45.21
C ASP A 565 10.63 -38.53 44.90
N PRO A 566 9.56 -38.46 45.71
CA PRO A 566 8.45 -37.54 45.45
C PRO A 566 8.90 -36.08 45.42
N GLY A 567 9.77 -35.69 46.37
CA GLY A 567 10.31 -34.34 46.45
C GLY A 567 11.24 -34.01 45.28
N LEU A 568 12.11 -34.95 44.91
CA LEU A 568 13.00 -34.81 43.76
C LEU A 568 12.20 -34.69 42.45
N ALA A 569 11.14 -35.49 42.27
CA ALA A 569 10.27 -35.43 41.10
C ALA A 569 9.59 -34.07 40.95
N HIS A 570 9.08 -33.50 42.05
CA HIS A 570 8.52 -32.15 42.03
C HIS A 570 9.58 -31.09 41.67
N LEU A 571 10.77 -31.13 42.26
CA LEU A 571 11.83 -30.16 41.95
C LEU A 571 12.30 -30.24 40.49
N ARG A 572 12.48 -31.46 39.95
CA ARG A 572 12.80 -31.65 38.52
C ARG A 572 11.69 -31.12 37.62
N GLY A 573 10.43 -31.40 37.94
CA GLY A 573 9.31 -30.87 37.19
C GLY A 573 9.22 -29.34 37.24
N ALA A 574 9.58 -28.72 38.37
CA ALA A 574 9.61 -27.26 38.48
C ALA A 574 10.70 -26.65 37.58
N ILE A 575 11.89 -27.26 37.53
CA ILE A 575 12.99 -26.88 36.62
C ILE A 575 12.61 -27.09 35.16
N ALA A 576 11.94 -28.19 34.83
CA ALA A 576 11.50 -28.47 33.47
C ALA A 576 10.48 -27.43 32.96
N SER A 577 9.58 -26.96 33.83
CA SER A 577 8.62 -25.89 33.49
C SER A 577 9.27 -24.50 33.46
N ASP A 578 10.20 -24.22 34.37
CA ASP A 578 10.89 -22.94 34.52
C ASP A 578 12.39 -23.15 34.76
N PRO A 579 13.20 -23.25 33.69
CA PRO A 579 14.63 -23.48 33.79
C PRO A 579 15.38 -22.36 34.55
N ASP A 580 14.80 -21.17 34.63
CA ASP A 580 15.36 -20.00 35.32
C ASP A 580 15.03 -19.94 36.81
N LEU A 581 14.31 -20.94 37.35
CA LEU A 581 13.95 -21.00 38.77
C LEU A 581 15.13 -21.49 39.62
N GLY A 582 16.14 -20.64 39.82
CA GLY A 582 17.37 -20.98 40.53
C GLY A 582 17.19 -21.56 41.95
N GLN A 583 16.09 -21.23 42.64
CA GLN A 583 15.74 -21.82 43.93
C GLN A 583 15.46 -23.33 43.84
N ALA A 584 14.81 -23.79 42.77
CA ALA A 584 14.51 -25.20 42.55
C ALA A 584 15.79 -26.01 42.30
N TRP A 585 16.73 -25.45 41.52
CA TRP A 585 18.06 -26.04 41.31
C TRP A 585 18.83 -26.23 42.62
N ARG A 586 18.92 -25.17 43.44
CA ARG A 586 19.60 -25.24 44.74
C ARG A 586 18.93 -26.21 45.71
N ALA A 587 17.60 -26.24 45.73
CA ALA A 587 16.86 -27.21 46.55
C ALA A 587 17.11 -28.64 46.08
N LEU A 588 17.16 -28.87 44.77
CA LEU A 588 17.43 -30.18 44.20
C LEU A 588 18.84 -30.65 44.52
N GLY A 589 19.84 -29.77 44.36
CA GLY A 589 21.23 -30.06 44.73
C GLY A 589 21.38 -30.47 46.19
N LYS A 590 20.78 -29.70 47.12
CA LYS A 590 20.78 -30.04 48.56
C LYS A 590 20.10 -31.38 48.84
N ALA A 591 18.99 -31.66 48.16
CA ALA A 591 18.26 -32.92 48.33
C ALA A 591 19.04 -34.14 47.80
N LEU A 592 19.71 -34.00 46.65
CA LEU A 592 20.56 -35.04 46.06
C LEU A 592 21.80 -35.32 46.93
N ALA A 593 22.45 -34.27 47.43
CA ALA A 593 23.58 -34.40 48.36
C ALA A 593 23.17 -35.13 49.64
N ARG A 594 22.05 -34.74 50.25
CA ARG A 594 21.48 -35.41 51.43
C ARG A 594 21.10 -36.87 51.15
N GLY A 595 20.73 -37.18 49.91
CA GLY A 595 20.38 -38.52 49.45
C GLY A 595 21.55 -39.37 48.98
N GLN A 596 22.78 -38.85 49.03
CA GLN A 596 24.00 -39.50 48.51
C GLN A 596 23.85 -39.93 47.03
N ARG A 597 23.22 -39.08 46.21
CA ARG A 597 23.00 -39.31 44.77
C ARG A 597 24.05 -38.58 43.93
N ASP A 598 25.31 -38.96 44.11
CA ASP A 598 26.46 -38.20 43.62
C ASP A 598 26.48 -38.01 42.10
N ALA A 599 26.12 -39.06 41.33
CA ALA A 599 26.07 -38.97 39.87
C ALA A 599 25.03 -37.95 39.38
N GLU A 600 23.84 -37.94 39.98
CA GLU A 600 22.80 -36.97 39.63
C GLU A 600 23.19 -35.55 40.05
N LEU A 601 23.83 -35.40 41.21
CA LEU A 601 24.33 -34.10 41.68
C LEU A 601 25.42 -33.55 40.77
N ALA A 602 26.33 -34.41 40.29
CA ALA A 602 27.37 -34.02 39.33
C ALA A 602 26.76 -33.51 38.02
N GLN A 603 25.76 -34.22 37.48
CA GLN A 603 25.06 -33.76 36.28
C GLN A 603 24.34 -32.42 36.52
N LEU A 604 23.64 -32.29 37.65
CA LEU A 604 22.93 -31.06 38.01
C LEU A 604 23.88 -29.85 38.07
N ARG A 605 25.10 -30.03 38.59
CA ARG A 605 26.14 -28.98 38.64
C ARG A 605 26.57 -28.52 37.24
N ILE A 606 26.73 -29.46 36.31
CA ILE A 606 27.06 -29.15 34.91
C ILE A 606 25.93 -28.34 34.27
N ASP A 607 24.70 -28.81 34.40
CA ASP A 607 23.52 -28.16 33.82
C ASP A 607 23.30 -26.76 34.42
N TYR A 608 23.50 -26.62 35.74
CA TYR A 608 23.42 -25.33 36.43
C TYR A 608 24.50 -24.35 35.98
N GLN A 609 25.76 -24.80 35.86
CA GLN A 609 26.85 -23.98 35.35
C GLN A 609 26.59 -23.52 33.91
N ALA A 610 26.08 -24.42 33.05
CA ALA A 610 25.72 -24.09 31.68
C ALA A 610 24.58 -23.05 31.61
N ARG A 611 23.61 -23.11 32.54
CA ARG A 611 22.47 -22.19 32.57
C ARG A 611 22.78 -20.83 33.19
N PHE A 612 23.49 -20.80 34.32
CA PHE A 612 23.67 -19.60 35.14
C PHE A 612 25.08 -19.02 35.10
N GLY A 613 26.04 -19.70 34.45
CA GLY A 613 27.44 -19.24 34.37
C GLY A 613 28.19 -19.28 35.70
N GLN A 614 27.63 -19.90 36.74
CA GLN A 614 28.22 -20.00 38.08
C GLN A 614 28.01 -21.39 38.67
N ALA A 615 28.89 -21.78 39.61
CA ALA A 615 28.85 -23.10 40.21
C ALA A 615 27.63 -23.24 41.15
N LEU A 616 27.07 -24.44 41.21
CA LEU A 616 26.04 -24.78 42.18
C LEU A 616 26.70 -25.15 43.52
N GLU A 617 26.61 -24.23 44.48
CA GLU A 617 27.09 -24.40 45.87
C GLU A 617 26.36 -25.50 46.65
#